data_AF-A0A1Q9TV36-F1
#
_entry.id   AF-A0A1Q9TV36-F1
#
_cell.length_a   1.000
_cell.length_b   1.000
_cell.length_c   1.000
_cell.angle_alpha   90.00
_cell.angle_beta   90.00
_cell.angle_gamma   90.00
#
_symmetry.space_group_name_H-M   'P 1'
#
loop_
_entity.id
_entity.type
_entity.pdbx_description
1 polymer ?
#
loop_
_entity_poly.entity_id
_entity_poly.type
_entity_poly.pdbx_seq_one_letter_code
_entity_poly.pdbx_strand_id
1 'polypeptide(L)'
;MPDTRITPPERLDPFTEAREAFMVRRGLAFTLEWRRFPWTRGWDVDRALIGPSYLGDVALGLKDGWSWGWQDRDGTWRHVRRERLEILVEQVIETRAGFVPPLPRRSTG
;
A
#
# COMPACT_ATOMS: atom_id res chain seq x y z
N MET A 1 32.52 5.21 -33.46
CA MET A 1 32.16 5.19 -32.03
C MET A 1 30.67 5.44 -31.95
N PRO A 2 29.82 4.46 -31.59
CA PRO A 2 28.42 4.76 -31.33
C PRO A 2 28.30 5.40 -29.95
N ASP A 3 27.64 6.56 -29.89
CA ASP A 3 27.24 7.22 -28.65
C ASP A 3 26.30 6.29 -27.87
N THR A 4 26.81 5.70 -26.79
CA THR A 4 25.99 5.06 -25.77
C THR A 4 25.16 6.16 -25.10
N ARG A 5 23.94 6.36 -25.58
CA ARG A 5 22.92 7.10 -24.84
C ARG A 5 22.72 6.36 -23.52
N ILE A 6 23.28 6.91 -22.44
CA ILE A 6 22.99 6.45 -21.08
C ILE A 6 21.54 6.85 -20.82
N THR A 7 20.60 5.94 -21.08
CA THR A 7 19.24 6.07 -20.59
C THR A 7 19.34 6.13 -19.06
N PRO A 8 18.80 7.16 -18.39
CA PRO A 8 18.73 7.14 -16.93
C PRO A 8 18.04 5.84 -16.51
N PRO A 9 18.45 5.18 -15.42
CA PRO A 9 17.72 4.01 -14.93
C PRO A 9 16.25 4.41 -14.81
N GLU A 10 15.37 3.71 -15.52
CA GLU A 10 13.92 3.92 -15.40
C GLU A 10 13.61 3.85 -13.90
N ARG A 11 13.10 4.95 -13.32
CA ARG A 11 12.65 4.94 -11.93
C ARG A 11 11.67 3.77 -11.81
N LEU A 12 12.02 2.78 -10.99
CA LEU A 12 11.18 1.63 -10.74
C LEU A 12 9.76 2.10 -10.40
N ASP A 13 8.77 1.38 -10.91
CA ASP A 13 7.37 1.69 -10.61
C ASP A 13 7.17 1.67 -9.09
N PRO A 14 6.62 2.73 -8.47
CA PRO A 14 6.56 2.82 -7.01
C PRO A 14 5.79 1.68 -6.35
N PHE A 15 4.83 1.06 -7.03
CA PHE A 15 4.12 -0.11 -6.50
C PHE A 15 5.02 -1.35 -6.46
N THR A 16 5.87 -1.54 -7.47
CA THR A 16 6.90 -2.59 -7.44
C THR A 16 7.90 -2.34 -6.31
N GLU A 17 8.40 -1.11 -6.15
CA GLU A 17 9.35 -0.74 -5.08
C GLU A 17 8.75 -1.02 -3.69
N ALA A 18 7.52 -0.56 -3.44
CA ALA A 18 6.85 -0.74 -2.16
C ALA A 18 6.54 -2.23 -1.88
N ARG A 19 6.07 -2.98 -2.89
CA ARG A 19 5.83 -4.42 -2.78
C ARG A 19 7.10 -5.17 -2.41
N GLU A 20 8.21 -4.87 -3.08
CA GLU A 20 9.51 -5.46 -2.78
C GLU A 20 9.99 -5.10 -1.38
N ALA A 21 9.78 -3.86 -0.93
CA ALA A 21 10.12 -3.45 0.43
C ALA A 21 9.39 -4.28 1.50
N PHE A 22 8.09 -4.55 1.32
CA PHE A 22 7.33 -5.43 2.21
C PHE A 22 7.84 -6.87 2.19
N MET A 23 8.15 -7.40 1.00
CA MET A 23 8.66 -8.74 0.83
C MET A 23 10.05 -8.91 1.47
N VAL A 24 11.00 -8.04 1.15
CA VAL A 24 12.39 -8.14 1.60
C VAL A 24 12.52 -7.92 3.10
N ARG A 25 11.83 -6.92 3.66
CA ARG A 25 12.01 -6.56 5.07
C ARG A 25 11.27 -7.50 6.02
N ARG A 26 10.13 -8.03 5.59
CA ARG A 26 9.14 -8.64 6.47
C ARG A 26 8.51 -9.92 5.93
N GLY A 27 8.91 -10.36 4.74
CA GLY A 27 8.37 -11.58 4.10
C GLY A 27 6.89 -11.46 3.73
N LEU A 28 6.37 -10.24 3.58
CA LEU A 28 4.96 -10.00 3.34
C LEU A 28 4.68 -9.87 1.84
N ALA A 29 3.93 -10.81 1.30
CA ALA A 29 3.48 -10.78 -0.09
C ALA A 29 2.26 -9.87 -0.24
N PHE A 30 2.45 -8.73 -0.90
CA PHE A 30 1.37 -7.84 -1.31
C PHE A 30 0.99 -8.11 -2.77
N THR A 31 -0.31 -8.07 -3.07
CA THR A 31 -0.85 -8.11 -4.44
C THR A 31 -1.16 -6.71 -4.94
N LEU A 32 -1.35 -6.57 -6.26
CA LEU A 32 -1.74 -5.31 -6.88
C LEU A 32 -3.18 -5.43 -7.38
N GLU A 33 -4.03 -4.50 -6.96
CA GLU A 33 -5.44 -4.44 -7.34
C GLU A 33 -5.87 -3.00 -7.66
N TRP A 34 -7.09 -2.82 -8.17
CA TRP A 34 -7.69 -1.51 -8.40
C TRP A 34 -8.73 -1.23 -7.31
N ARG A 35 -8.60 -0.10 -6.61
CA ARG A 35 -9.49 0.23 -5.50
C ARG A 35 -9.85 1.71 -5.49
N ARG A 36 -11.03 2.00 -4.91
CA ARG A 36 -11.42 3.38 -4.59
C ARG A 36 -10.74 3.83 -3.32
N PHE A 37 -10.27 5.07 -3.32
CA PHE A 37 -9.71 5.75 -2.17
C PHE A 37 -10.47 7.04 -1.90
N PRO A 38 -10.37 7.65 -0.70
CA PRO A 38 -11.05 8.91 -0.40
C PRO A 38 -10.65 10.06 -1.31
N TRP A 39 -9.49 9.96 -1.97
CA TRP A 39 -9.02 10.96 -2.94
C TRP A 39 -9.43 10.67 -4.38
N THR A 40 -10.00 9.50 -4.69
CA THR A 40 -10.52 9.24 -6.04
C THR A 40 -11.87 9.94 -6.22
N ARG A 41 -12.12 10.49 -7.40
CA ARG A 41 -13.33 11.26 -7.71
C ARG A 41 -14.31 10.44 -8.54
N GLY A 42 -15.62 10.65 -8.39
CA GLY A 42 -16.63 10.00 -9.23
C GLY A 42 -16.54 8.47 -9.20
N TRP A 43 -16.20 7.87 -10.35
CA TRP A 43 -16.04 6.42 -10.53
C TRP A 43 -14.57 5.98 -10.60
N ASP A 44 -13.64 6.89 -10.31
CA ASP A 44 -12.22 6.64 -10.45
C ASP A 44 -11.72 5.63 -9.42
N VAL A 45 -10.80 4.78 -9.87
CA VAL A 45 -10.05 3.81 -9.07
C VAL A 45 -8.56 4.03 -9.29
N ASP A 46 -7.78 3.82 -8.24
CA ASP A 46 -6.32 3.86 -8.29
C ASP A 46 -5.74 2.46 -8.04
N ARG A 47 -4.48 2.28 -8.47
CA ARG A 47 -3.69 1.11 -8.10
C ARG A 47 -3.53 1.04 -6.59
N ALA A 48 -3.68 -0.15 -6.04
CA ALA A 48 -3.61 -0.44 -4.63
C ALA A 48 -2.71 -1.65 -4.37
N LEU A 49 -1.81 -1.56 -3.40
CA LEU A 49 -1.19 -2.74 -2.80
C LEU A 49 -2.14 -3.30 -1.75
N ILE A 50 -2.50 -4.57 -1.89
CA ILE A 50 -3.36 -5.28 -0.96
C ILE A 50 -2.51 -6.24 -0.14
N GLY A 51 -2.55 -6.05 1.18
CA GLY A 51 -1.87 -6.89 2.13
C GLY A 51 -2.61 -8.20 2.38
N PRO A 52 -1.92 -9.22 2.91
CA PRO A 52 -2.53 -10.50 3.21
C PRO A 52 -3.62 -10.39 4.28
N SER A 53 -4.56 -11.34 4.28
CA SER A 53 -5.77 -11.28 5.12
C SER A 53 -5.50 -11.27 6.63
N TYR A 54 -4.38 -11.79 7.10
CA TYR A 54 -3.99 -11.68 8.52
C TYR A 54 -3.55 -10.26 8.95
N LEU A 55 -3.41 -9.34 7.99
CA LEU A 55 -3.31 -7.88 8.24
C LEU A 55 -4.66 -7.16 8.04
N GLY A 56 -5.75 -7.93 7.86
CA GLY A 56 -7.08 -7.41 7.60
C GLY A 56 -7.22 -6.76 6.22
N ASP A 57 -6.64 -7.39 5.19
CA ASP A 57 -6.70 -6.98 3.77
C ASP A 57 -6.44 -5.48 3.57
N VAL A 58 -5.42 -4.98 4.27
CA VAL A 58 -5.04 -3.57 4.26
C VAL A 58 -4.73 -3.12 2.83
N ALA A 59 -5.31 -1.99 2.42
CA ALA A 59 -5.08 -1.40 1.11
C ALA A 59 -4.19 -0.15 1.23
N LEU A 60 -3.14 -0.10 0.42
CA LEU A 60 -2.25 1.04 0.30
C LEU A 60 -2.36 1.63 -1.10
N GLY A 61 -2.68 2.91 -1.20
CA GLY A 61 -2.71 3.64 -2.48
C GLY A 61 -1.68 4.76 -2.51
N LEU A 62 -1.25 5.16 -3.70
CA LEU A 62 -0.30 6.26 -3.88
C LEU A 62 -1.06 7.54 -4.28
N LYS A 63 -1.29 8.41 -3.31
CA LYS A 63 -1.97 9.69 -3.50
C LYS A 63 -1.06 10.69 -4.23
N ASP A 64 -1.57 11.26 -5.32
CA ASP A 64 -0.91 12.31 -6.13
C ASP A 64 0.52 11.95 -6.59
N GLY A 65 0.87 10.65 -6.62
CA GLY A 65 2.22 10.19 -6.92
C GLY A 65 3.28 10.45 -5.82
N TRP A 66 2.87 11.01 -4.68
CA TRP A 66 3.78 11.58 -3.67
C TRP A 66 3.68 10.94 -2.28
N SER A 67 2.51 10.45 -1.87
CA SER A 67 2.34 9.84 -0.55
C SER A 67 1.53 8.55 -0.59
N TRP A 68 2.01 7.55 0.15
CA TRP A 68 1.28 6.32 0.42
C TRP A 68 0.20 6.59 1.46
N GLY A 69 -1.05 6.26 1.12
CA GLY A 69 -2.20 6.33 2.01
C GLY A 69 -2.77 4.95 2.31
N TRP A 70 -3.09 4.70 3.56
CA TRP A 70 -3.71 3.45 4.03
C TRP A 70 -4.57 3.71 5.27
N GLN A 71 -5.51 2.80 5.57
CA GLN A 71 -6.31 2.88 6.80
C GLN A 71 -5.70 2.04 7.92
N ASP A 72 -5.52 2.65 9.08
CA ASP A 72 -5.19 1.92 10.29
C ASP A 72 -6.38 1.09 10.81
N ARG A 73 -6.15 0.38 11.91
CA ARG A 73 -7.14 -0.49 12.54
C ARG A 73 -8.41 0.24 12.98
N ASP A 74 -8.32 1.53 13.24
CA ASP A 74 -9.41 2.37 13.74
C ASP A 74 -10.15 3.06 12.57
N GLY A 75 -9.77 2.75 11.31
CA GLY A 75 -10.33 3.33 10.10
C GLY A 75 -9.75 4.70 9.74
N THR A 76 -8.75 5.18 10.50
CA THR A 76 -8.12 6.48 10.25
C THR A 76 -7.12 6.38 9.11
N TRP A 77 -7.17 7.33 8.18
CA TRP A 77 -6.23 7.39 7.08
C TRP A 77 -4.87 7.92 7.55
N ARG A 78 -3.83 7.13 7.31
CA ARG A 78 -2.44 7.50 7.55
C ARG A 78 -1.74 7.73 6.23
N HIS A 79 -0.80 8.67 6.23
CA HIS A 79 -0.05 9.05 5.05
C HIS A 79 1.45 9.05 5.34
N VAL A 80 2.22 8.43 4.44
CA VAL A 80 3.68 8.37 4.49
C VAL A 80 4.23 8.85 3.16
N ARG A 81 5.30 9.64 3.16
CA ARG A 81 5.93 10.09 1.90
C ARG A 81 6.42 8.89 1.10
N ARG A 82 6.32 8.97 -0.24
CA ARG A 82 6.67 7.90 -1.17
C ARG A 82 8.06 7.32 -0.91
N GLU A 83 9.03 8.18 -0.61
CA GLU A 83 10.44 7.82 -0.44
C GLU A 83 10.72 7.11 0.90
N ARG A 84 9.83 7.24 1.88
CA ARG A 84 9.99 6.72 3.25
C ARG A 84 9.37 5.33 3.37
N LEU A 85 9.74 4.41 2.48
CA LEU A 85 9.18 3.05 2.44
C LEU A 85 9.46 2.27 3.74
N GLU A 86 10.57 2.54 4.43
CA GLU A 86 10.87 1.98 5.73
C GLU A 86 9.79 2.29 6.77
N ILE A 87 9.36 3.55 6.84
CA ILE A 87 8.31 3.99 7.75
C ILE A 87 6.97 3.38 7.35
N LEU A 88 6.68 3.32 6.05
CA LEU A 88 5.44 2.73 5.57
C LEU A 88 5.32 1.27 6.03
N VAL A 89 6.38 0.48 5.82
CA VAL A 89 6.42 -0.93 6.19
C VAL A 89 6.27 -1.10 7.71
N GLU A 90 7.02 -0.33 8.50
CA GLU A 90 6.94 -0.38 9.96
C GLU A 90 5.55 -0.03 10.48
N GLN A 91 4.96 1.10 10.05
CA GLN A 91 3.65 1.52 10.53
C GLN A 91 2.53 0.55 10.17
N VAL A 92 2.52 0.01 8.94
CA VAL A 92 1.50 -0.95 8.53
C VAL A 92 1.58 -2.21 9.39
N ILE A 93 2.78 -2.68 9.69
CA ILE A 93 2.96 -3.90 10.48
C ILE A 93 2.64 -3.67 11.93
N GLU A 94 3.14 -2.60 12.55
CA GLU A 94 2.88 -2.33 13.98
C GLU A 94 1.39 -2.14 14.27
N THR A 95 0.63 -1.61 13.31
CA THR A 95 -0.80 -1.34 13.50
C THR A 95 -1.72 -2.47 13.05
N ARG A 96 -1.30 -3.31 12.09
CA ARG A 96 -2.13 -4.38 11.51
C ARG A 96 -1.67 -5.80 11.83
N ALA A 97 -0.40 -6.03 12.18
CA ALA A 97 0.06 -7.38 12.50
C ALA A 97 -0.58 -7.87 13.81
N GLY A 98 -1.19 -9.06 13.74
CA GLY A 98 -1.97 -9.61 14.85
C GLY A 98 -3.36 -8.97 15.01
N PHE A 99 -3.77 -8.07 14.11
CA PHE A 99 -5.14 -7.57 14.07
C PHE A 99 -6.07 -8.65 13.52
N VAL A 100 -6.91 -9.19 14.40
CA VAL A 100 -8.06 -10.02 14.00
C VAL A 100 -9.27 -9.09 13.87
N PRO A 101 -9.79 -8.83 12.65
CA PRO A 101 -10.98 -8.02 12.50
C PRO A 101 -12.13 -8.61 13.33
N PRO A 102 -12.94 -7.78 14.01
CA PRO A 102 -14.05 -8.29 14.80
C PRO A 102 -14.99 -9.09 13.88
N LEU A 103 -15.43 -10.27 14.34
CA LEU A 103 -16.39 -11.08 13.61
C LEU A 103 -17.60 -10.21 13.22
N PRO A 104 -18.09 -10.27 11.97
CA PRO A 104 -19.26 -9.51 11.56
C PRO A 104 -20.40 -9.86 12.51
N ARG A 105 -20.91 -8.84 13.23
CA ARG A 105 -22.06 -9.01 14.10
C ARG A 105 -23.24 -9.37 13.21
N ARG A 106 -23.75 -10.61 13.32
CA ARG A 106 -25.06 -10.95 12.79
C ARG A 106 -26.07 -10.08 13.53
N SER A 107 -26.62 -9.07 12.87
CA SER A 107 -27.90 -8.50 13.28
C SER A 107 -28.95 -9.58 13.08
N THR A 108 -29.32 -10.28 14.14
CA THR A 108 -30.62 -10.96 14.21
C THR A 108 -31.68 -9.88 14.21
N GLY A 109 -32.25 -9.61 13.03
CA GLY A 109 -33.60 -9.09 12.91
C GLY A 109 -34.61 -10.22 13.07
#